data_AF-A0A956M6X9-F1
#
_entry.id   AF-A0A956M6X9-F1
#
_cell.length_a   1.000
_cell.length_b   1.000
_cell.length_c   1.000
_cell.angle_alpha   90.00
_cell.angle_beta   90.00
_cell.angle_gamma   90.00
#
_symmetry.space_group_name_H-M   'P 1'
#
loop_
_entity.id
_entity.type
_entity.pdbx_description
1 polymer ?
#
loop_
_entity_poly.entity_id
_entity_poly.type
_entity_poly.pdbx_seq_one_letter_code
_entity_poly.pdbx_strand_id
1 'polypeptide(L)'
;MSNYARIIFILLILFPLSCHNKGKQKPSEDAAVKRELAITQLLGSGYKTIPNTSDSLLLCLSKKDNNSERMDSVHAVVWDKIAEKIIFQKKFPGGKVSWYDAGHIKVVQMPGIVRDNEGAKSVIINIRTGEKQRLGDQLK
;
A
#
# COMPACT_ATOMS: atom_id res chain seq x y z
N MET A 1 27.00 -53.83 22.67
CA MET A 1 26.74 -52.44 22.24
C MET A 1 26.16 -52.48 20.83
N SER A 2 24.95 -51.97 20.69
CA SER A 2 24.03 -52.28 19.60
C SER A 2 24.36 -51.51 18.32
N ASN A 3 24.45 -52.22 17.18
CA ASN A 3 24.85 -51.68 15.87
C ASN A 3 23.94 -50.57 15.32
N TYR A 4 22.79 -50.33 15.95
CA TYR A 4 21.84 -49.29 15.56
C TYR A 4 22.27 -47.88 15.98
N ALA A 5 23.18 -47.74 16.96
CA ALA A 5 23.62 -46.43 17.45
C ALA A 5 24.53 -45.67 16.46
N ARG A 6 25.17 -46.36 15.50
CA ARG A 6 26.05 -45.73 14.50
C ARG A 6 25.30 -45.20 13.27
N ILE A 7 24.10 -45.73 12.98
CA ILE A 7 23.32 -45.35 11.79
C ILE A 7 22.63 -43.99 12.01
N ILE A 8 22.25 -43.67 13.26
CA ILE A 8 21.58 -42.41 13.61
C ILE A 8 22.52 -41.19 13.46
N PHE A 9 23.82 -41.38 13.60
CA PHE A 9 24.79 -40.28 13.49
C PHE A 9 25.09 -39.85 12.04
N ILE A 10 24.74 -40.66 11.04
CA ILE A 10 24.98 -40.35 9.61
C ILE A 10 23.79 -39.59 9.00
N LEU A 11 22.58 -39.72 9.57
CA LEU A 11 21.38 -39.04 9.04
C LEU A 11 21.28 -37.55 9.43
N LEU A 12 22.14 -37.08 10.34
CA LEU A 12 22.12 -35.70 10.88
C LEU A 12 23.04 -34.72 10.14
N ILE A 13 23.76 -35.17 9.09
CA ILE A 13 24.69 -34.35 8.29
C ILE A 13 24.07 -33.92 6.93
N LEU A 14 22.78 -34.19 6.70
CA LEU A 14 22.06 -33.82 5.47
C LEU A 14 20.99 -32.74 5.67
N PHE A 15 21.24 -31.76 6.53
CA PHE A 15 20.58 -30.45 6.41
C PHE A 15 21.58 -29.45 5.79
N PRO A 16 21.86 -29.54 4.47
CA PRO A 16 22.48 -28.40 3.82
C PRO A 16 21.46 -27.27 3.88
N LEU A 17 21.78 -26.30 4.75
CA LEU A 17 21.52 -24.88 4.59
C LEU A 17 20.76 -24.58 3.30
N SER A 18 19.43 -24.72 3.35
CA SER A 18 18.56 -24.10 2.37
C SER A 18 18.59 -22.61 2.71
N CYS A 19 19.71 -21.98 2.38
CA CYS A 19 19.82 -20.55 2.23
C CYS A 19 18.82 -20.19 1.15
N HIS A 20 17.61 -19.89 1.60
CA HIS A 20 16.53 -19.35 0.82
C HIS A 20 17.04 -18.04 0.23
N ASN A 21 17.63 -18.16 -0.95
CA ASN A 21 18.17 -17.07 -1.71
C ASN A 21 16.98 -16.15 -1.96
N LYS A 22 16.90 -15.05 -1.20
CA LYS A 22 15.97 -13.96 -1.46
C LYS A 22 16.46 -13.25 -2.72
N GLY A 23 16.45 -13.98 -3.83
CA GLY A 23 16.58 -13.42 -5.15
C GLY A 23 15.47 -12.40 -5.28
N LYS A 24 15.83 -11.13 -5.39
CA LYS A 24 14.91 -10.08 -5.81
C LYS A 24 14.48 -10.45 -7.22
N GLN A 25 13.42 -11.25 -7.34
CA GLN A 25 12.76 -11.52 -8.62
C GLN A 25 12.38 -10.15 -9.16
N LYS A 26 13.07 -9.72 -10.21
CA LYS A 26 12.64 -8.55 -10.97
C LYS A 26 11.21 -8.85 -11.41
N PRO A 27 10.25 -7.92 -11.22
CA PRO A 27 8.92 -8.08 -11.78
C PRO A 27 9.07 -8.40 -13.26
N SER A 28 8.35 -9.40 -13.77
CA SER A 28 8.33 -9.65 -15.21
C SER A 28 7.86 -8.38 -15.91
N GLU A 29 8.33 -8.17 -17.14
CA GLU A 29 7.89 -7.06 -17.98
C GLU A 29 6.34 -7.04 -18.10
N ASP A 30 5.74 -8.22 -18.19
CA ASP A 30 4.29 -8.44 -18.20
C ASP A 30 3.58 -7.89 -16.96
N ALA A 31 4.18 -8.02 -15.76
CA ALA A 31 3.59 -7.52 -14.52
C ALA A 31 3.51 -5.99 -14.50
N ALA A 32 4.52 -5.31 -15.07
CA ALA A 32 4.53 -3.86 -15.17
C ALA A 32 3.44 -3.35 -16.13
N VAL A 33 3.27 -4.02 -17.28
CA VAL A 33 2.22 -3.68 -18.27
C VAL A 33 0.83 -3.92 -17.70
N LYS A 34 0.60 -5.07 -17.06
CA LYS A 34 -0.68 -5.41 -16.41
C LYS A 34 -1.06 -4.39 -15.34
N ARG A 35 -0.09 -4.01 -14.50
CA ARG A 35 -0.27 -2.96 -13.48
C ARG A 35 -0.66 -1.62 -14.13
N GLU A 36 0.09 -1.19 -15.14
CA GLU A 36 -0.14 0.09 -15.84
C GLU A 36 -1.55 0.15 -16.42
N LEU A 37 -1.98 -0.91 -17.09
CA LEU A 37 -3.32 -1.03 -17.67
C LEU A 37 -4.40 -0.94 -16.59
N ALA A 38 -4.27 -1.72 -15.51
CA ALA A 38 -5.25 -1.76 -14.43
C ALA A 38 -5.39 -0.41 -13.72
N ILE A 39 -4.28 0.28 -13.44
CA ILE A 39 -4.32 1.60 -12.78
C ILE A 39 -4.88 2.66 -13.72
N THR A 40 -4.45 2.67 -14.99
CA THR A 40 -4.92 3.66 -15.98
C THR A 40 -6.43 3.54 -16.22
N GLN A 41 -6.99 2.34 -16.22
CA GLN A 41 -8.46 2.14 -16.32
C GLN A 41 -9.24 2.78 -15.16
N LEU A 42 -8.67 2.83 -13.95
CA LEU A 42 -9.34 3.37 -12.76
C LEU A 42 -9.06 4.85 -12.52
N LEU A 43 -7.84 5.29 -12.81
CA LEU A 43 -7.35 6.62 -12.46
C LEU A 43 -7.27 7.58 -13.67
N GLY A 44 -7.29 7.05 -14.89
CA GLY A 44 -6.90 7.77 -16.10
C GLY A 44 -5.38 7.92 -16.21
N SER A 45 -4.92 8.66 -17.20
CA SER A 45 -3.51 9.02 -17.35
C SER A 45 -3.09 10.11 -16.34
N GLY A 46 -1.77 10.26 -16.12
CA GLY A 46 -1.22 11.33 -15.29
C GLY A 46 -1.32 11.13 -13.77
N TYR A 47 -1.60 9.91 -13.32
CA TYR A 47 -1.57 9.57 -11.90
C TYR A 47 -0.13 9.58 -11.36
N LYS A 48 0.01 9.80 -10.04
CA LYS A 48 1.29 9.72 -9.32
C LYS A 48 1.39 8.39 -8.59
N THR A 49 2.56 7.77 -8.63
CA THR A 49 2.85 6.51 -7.94
C THR A 49 3.85 6.75 -6.82
N ILE A 50 3.55 6.24 -5.62
CA ILE A 50 4.35 6.44 -4.42
C ILE A 50 4.55 5.06 -3.76
N PRO A 51 5.77 4.49 -3.73
CA PRO A 51 6.03 3.24 -3.04
C PRO A 51 5.87 3.39 -1.52
N ASN A 52 5.45 2.33 -0.85
CA ASN A 52 5.49 2.27 0.62
C ASN A 52 6.93 2.03 1.12
N THR A 53 7.13 2.06 2.43
CA THR A 53 8.46 1.92 3.06
C THR A 53 9.17 0.60 2.72
N SER A 54 8.43 -0.49 2.53
CA SER A 54 8.97 -1.80 2.15
C SER A 54 9.08 -2.01 0.63
N ASP A 55 8.67 -1.02 -0.18
CA ASP A 55 8.56 -1.10 -1.64
C ASP A 55 7.71 -2.28 -2.15
N SER A 56 6.89 -2.90 -1.30
CA SER A 56 6.02 -4.02 -1.65
C SER A 56 4.66 -3.56 -2.15
N LEU A 57 4.27 -2.31 -1.83
CA LEU A 57 3.00 -1.71 -2.22
C LEU A 57 3.22 -0.38 -2.94
N LEU A 58 2.32 -0.05 -3.85
CA LEU A 58 2.31 1.23 -4.57
C LEU A 58 1.01 1.97 -4.32
N LEU A 59 1.09 3.19 -3.81
CA LEU A 59 -0.04 4.11 -3.71
C LEU A 59 -0.10 4.95 -4.99
N CYS A 60 -1.20 4.82 -5.72
CA CYS A 60 -1.45 5.50 -6.98
C CYS A 60 -2.54 6.54 -6.78
N LEU A 61 -2.25 7.80 -7.13
CA LEU A 61 -3.10 8.95 -6.85
C LEU A 61 -3.41 9.70 -8.14
N SER A 62 -4.69 9.90 -8.41
CA SER A 62 -5.15 10.83 -9.45
C SER A 62 -5.93 11.96 -8.80
N LYS A 63 -5.55 13.19 -9.15
CA LYS A 63 -6.32 14.38 -8.85
C LYS A 63 -7.08 14.75 -10.12
N LYS A 64 -8.40 14.75 -10.04
CA LYS A 64 -9.22 15.29 -11.11
C LYS A 64 -9.65 16.68 -10.68
N ASP A 65 -9.11 17.68 -11.35
CA ASP A 65 -9.57 19.06 -11.27
C ASP A 65 -10.96 19.06 -11.92
N ASN A 66 -11.99 19.09 -11.09
CA ASN A 66 -13.33 19.34 -11.60
C ASN A 66 -13.42 20.84 -11.82
N ASN A 67 -13.55 21.26 -13.07
CA ASN A 67 -13.68 22.68 -13.48
C ASN A 67 -14.96 23.37 -12.96
N SER A 68 -15.68 22.73 -12.04
CA SER A 68 -16.82 23.27 -11.30
C SER A 68 -16.37 23.51 -9.87
N GLU A 69 -16.89 24.53 -9.19
CA GLU A 69 -16.64 24.98 -7.80
C GLU A 69 -16.62 23.92 -6.67
N ARG A 70 -16.69 22.63 -7.00
CA ARG A 70 -16.53 21.48 -6.11
C ARG A 70 -15.05 21.21 -5.83
N MET A 71 -14.73 21.04 -4.55
CA MET A 71 -13.41 20.63 -4.07
C MET A 71 -12.83 19.45 -4.87
N ASP A 72 -11.57 19.58 -5.27
CA ASP A 72 -10.83 18.53 -5.99
C ASP A 72 -10.92 17.20 -5.27
N SER A 73 -11.30 16.15 -5.99
CA SER A 73 -11.33 14.81 -5.42
C SER A 73 -10.01 14.08 -5.68
N VAL A 74 -9.49 13.40 -4.65
CA VAL A 74 -8.33 12.53 -4.78
C VAL A 74 -8.82 11.09 -4.91
N HIS A 75 -8.54 10.45 -6.04
CA HIS A 75 -8.79 9.02 -6.22
C HIS A 75 -7.51 8.26 -5.89
N ALA A 76 -7.57 7.37 -4.91
CA ALA A 76 -6.46 6.56 -4.44
C ALA A 76 -6.68 5.08 -4.73
N VAL A 77 -5.66 4.43 -5.28
CA VAL A 77 -5.59 2.99 -5.53
C VAL A 77 -4.30 2.46 -4.91
N VAL A 78 -4.34 1.29 -4.26
CA VAL A 78 -3.13 0.60 -3.78
C VAL A 78 -2.95 -0.70 -4.54
N TRP A 79 -1.80 -0.84 -5.19
CA TRP A 79 -1.36 -2.06 -5.87
C TRP A 79 -0.39 -2.84 -4.99
N ASP A 80 -0.66 -4.13 -4.82
CA ASP A 80 0.25 -5.08 -4.20
C ASP A 80 1.16 -5.68 -5.27
N LYS A 81 2.47 -5.42 -5.18
CA LYS A 81 3.44 -5.88 -6.19
C LYS A 81 3.65 -7.40 -6.15
N ILE A 82 3.44 -8.03 -5.00
CA ILE A 82 3.67 -9.46 -4.80
C ILE A 82 2.44 -10.23 -5.28
N ALA A 83 1.25 -9.79 -4.87
CA ALA A 83 -0.01 -10.42 -5.27
C ALA A 83 -0.50 -9.97 -6.66
N GLU A 84 0.20 -9.04 -7.31
CA GLU A 84 -0.12 -8.44 -8.60
C GLU A 84 -1.60 -8.04 -8.74
N LYS A 85 -2.13 -7.36 -7.71
CA LYS A 85 -3.52 -6.96 -7.69
C LYS A 85 -3.74 -5.68 -6.91
N ILE A 86 -4.88 -5.05 -7.18
CA ILE A 86 -5.38 -3.93 -6.39
C ILE A 86 -5.93 -4.48 -5.08
N ILE A 87 -5.49 -3.91 -3.96
CA ILE A 87 -5.93 -4.30 -2.61
C ILE A 87 -6.76 -3.21 -1.93
N PHE A 88 -6.71 -1.98 -2.43
CA PHE A 88 -7.48 -0.86 -1.91
C PHE A 88 -7.83 0.11 -3.02
N GLN A 89 -9.05 0.63 -2.99
CA GLN A 89 -9.50 1.69 -3.88
C GLN A 89 -10.48 2.59 -3.14
N LYS A 90 -10.25 3.91 -3.17
CA LYS A 90 -11.16 4.87 -2.56
C LYS A 90 -11.04 6.26 -3.17
N LYS A 91 -12.17 6.95 -3.30
CA LYS A 91 -12.24 8.36 -3.65
C LYS A 91 -12.43 9.20 -2.40
N PHE A 92 -11.64 10.27 -2.27
CA PHE A 92 -11.71 11.21 -1.15
C PHE A 92 -12.14 12.59 -1.66
N PRO A 93 -13.12 13.23 -1.00
CA PRO A 93 -13.47 14.62 -1.31
C PRO A 93 -12.43 15.56 -0.70
N GLY A 94 -11.63 16.23 -1.52
CA GLY A 94 -10.60 17.15 -1.05
C GLY A 94 -9.38 16.48 -0.42
N GLY A 95 -8.33 17.28 -0.28
CA GLY A 95 -7.22 17.00 0.63
C GLY A 95 -6.01 16.29 0.03
N LYS A 96 -5.26 15.62 0.90
CA LYS A 96 -4.00 14.93 0.58
C LYS A 96 -4.03 13.50 1.11
N VAL A 97 -3.56 12.57 0.29
CA VAL A 97 -3.36 11.17 0.67
C VAL A 97 -1.87 10.86 0.60
N SER A 98 -1.35 10.19 1.61
CA SER A 98 0.05 9.72 1.66
C SER A 98 0.13 8.43 2.45
N TRP A 99 1.25 7.70 2.35
CA TRP A 99 1.55 6.64 3.30
C TRP A 99 1.65 7.21 4.72
N TYR A 100 1.14 6.45 5.70
CA TYR A 100 1.40 6.66 7.12
C TYR A 100 2.46 5.65 7.58
N ASP A 101 2.25 4.38 7.24
CA ASP A 101 3.19 3.28 7.44
C ASP A 101 3.03 2.23 6.32
N ALA A 102 3.56 1.01 6.52
CA ALA A 102 3.53 -0.06 5.52
C ALA A 102 2.12 -0.58 5.18
N GLY A 103 1.15 -0.47 6.09
CA GLY A 103 -0.22 -0.99 5.96
C GLY A 103 -1.31 0.08 6.00
N HIS A 104 -0.94 1.34 6.25
CA HIS A 104 -1.89 2.42 6.45
C HIS A 104 -1.58 3.64 5.59
N ILE A 105 -2.63 4.29 5.11
CA ILE A 105 -2.57 5.60 4.45
C ILE A 105 -3.11 6.68 5.39
N LYS A 106 -2.49 7.86 5.37
CA LYS A 106 -2.99 9.07 6.00
C LYS A 106 -3.76 9.89 4.98
N VAL A 107 -4.97 10.29 5.35
CA VAL A 107 -5.80 11.22 4.59
C VAL A 107 -5.95 12.49 5.40
N VAL A 108 -5.50 13.61 4.85
CA VAL A 108 -5.69 14.94 5.42
C VAL A 108 -6.76 15.65 4.61
N GLN A 109 -7.95 15.79 5.17
CA GLN A 109 -9.05 16.52 4.54
C GLN A 109 -8.85 18.01 4.78
N MET A 110 -8.80 18.78 3.70
CA MET A 110 -8.80 20.24 3.75
C MET A 110 -10.26 20.71 3.79
N PRO A 111 -10.68 21.60 4.70
CA PRO A 111 -12.02 22.17 4.65
C PRO A 111 -12.18 23.06 3.41
N GLY A 112 -13.30 22.92 2.69
CA GLY A 112 -13.57 23.69 1.47
C GLY A 112 -13.95 25.15 1.70
N ILE A 113 -14.37 25.50 2.91
CA ILE A 113 -14.59 26.86 3.37
C ILE A 113 -13.90 26.95 4.73
N VAL A 114 -12.90 27.82 4.85
CA VAL A 114 -12.22 28.10 6.12
C VAL A 114 -13.27 28.75 7.03
N ARG A 115 -13.95 27.95 7.84
CA ARG A 115 -14.53 28.46 9.09
C ARG A 115 -13.40 28.42 10.08
N ASP A 116 -13.08 29.57 10.69
CA ASP A 116 -11.85 29.85 11.44
C ASP A 116 -11.51 28.87 12.60
N ASN A 117 -12.35 27.88 12.88
CA ASN A 117 -12.20 26.92 13.99
C ASN A 117 -12.22 25.43 13.58
N GLU A 118 -12.34 25.07 12.31
CA GLU A 118 -12.23 23.65 11.89
C GLU A 118 -10.87 23.35 11.26
N GLY A 119 -9.91 22.93 12.09
CA GLY A 119 -8.60 22.47 11.62
C GLY A 119 -8.69 21.28 10.65
N ALA A 120 -7.62 21.04 9.90
CA ALA A 120 -7.55 19.92 8.96
C ALA A 120 -7.78 18.58 9.68
N LYS A 121 -8.83 17.85 9.27
CA LYS A 121 -9.15 16.54 9.84
C LYS A 121 -8.23 15.50 9.22
N SER A 122 -7.50 14.76 10.05
CA SER A 122 -6.64 13.67 9.58
C SER A 122 -7.15 12.30 10.03
N VAL A 123 -7.17 11.37 9.08
CA VAL A 123 -7.66 10.00 9.28
C VAL A 123 -6.61 9.04 8.77
N ILE A 124 -6.26 8.05 9.59
CA ILE A 124 -5.46 6.89 9.19
C ILE A 124 -6.42 5.81 8.73
N ILE A 125 -6.12 5.17 7.60
CA ILE A 125 -6.94 4.11 7.02
C ILE A 125 -6.08 2.86 6.81
N ASN A 126 -6.53 1.72 7.34
CA ASN A 126 -5.93 0.42 7.04
C ASN A 126 -6.32 0.01 5.62
N ILE A 127 -5.33 -0.23 4.76
CA ILE A 127 -5.56 -0.54 3.34
C ILE A 127 -6.16 -1.92 3.11
N ARG A 128 -6.06 -2.84 4.08
CA ARG A 128 -6.60 -4.20 3.98
C ARG A 128 -8.03 -4.28 4.51
N THR A 129 -8.31 -3.63 5.63
CA THR A 129 -9.63 -3.70 6.29
C THR A 129 -10.53 -2.51 5.94
N GLY A 130 -9.96 -1.38 5.52
CA GLY A 130 -10.69 -0.14 5.29
C GLY A 130 -11.09 0.61 6.58
N GLU A 131 -10.70 0.09 7.74
CA GLU A 131 -10.93 0.69 9.05
C GLU A 131 -10.26 2.05 9.17
N LYS A 132 -10.91 2.97 9.90
CA LYS A 132 -10.51 4.37 10.00
C LYS A 132 -10.21 4.72 11.46
N GLN A 133 -9.08 5.36 11.70
CA GLN A 133 -8.70 5.94 12.99
C GLN A 133 -8.52 7.45 12.85
N ARG A 134 -9.17 8.24 13.71
CA ARG A 134 -9.01 9.69 13.74
C ARG A 134 -7.79 10.06 14.58
N LEU A 135 -6.86 10.82 13.99
CA LEU A 135 -5.75 11.44 14.70
C LEU A 135 -6.30 12.70 15.40
N GLY A 136 -6.81 12.53 16.62
CA GLY A 136 -7.41 13.61 17.41
C GLY A 136 -8.21 13.12 18.62
N ASP A 137 -8.70 11.88 18.59
CA ASP A 137 -9.52 11.31 19.66
C ASP A 137 -8.68 10.61 20.76
N GLN A 138 -7.35 10.71 20.72
CA GLN A 138 -6.43 10.04 21.67
C GLN A 138 -5.67 10.99 22.61
N LEU A 139 -6.08 12.26 22.72
CA LEU A 139 -5.52 13.24 23.66
C LEU A 139 -6.55 13.73 24.69
N LYS A 140 -7.43 12.84 25.16
CA LYS A 140 -8.30 13.09 26.31
C LYS A 140 -8.16 12.00 27.34
#